data_AF-A0A519CEX6-F1
#
_entry.id   AF-A0A519CEX6-F1
#
_cell.length_a   1.000
_cell.length_b   1.000
_cell.length_c   1.000
_cell.angle_alpha   90.00
_cell.angle_beta   90.00
_cell.angle_gamma   90.00
#
_symmetry.space_group_name_H-M   'P 1'
#
loop_
_entity.id
_entity.type
_entity.pdbx_description
1 polymer ?
#
loop_
_entity_poly.entity_id
_entity_poly.type
_entity_poly.pdbx_seq_one_letter_code
_entity_poly.pdbx_strand_id
1 'polypeptide(L)'
;MGMRCPHCGKVAFSFASKLFLGPARTKQCDQCQGKVSIPWTSIIGLAPVLIGGYLSIATSNNTLGFSIIIFGGIMIFLIQASMPLEKR
;
A
#
# COMPACT_ATOMS: atom_id res chain seq x y z
N MET A 1 -7.59 -12.43 3.47
CA MET A 1 -8.64 -11.37 3.48
C MET A 1 -8.78 -10.75 2.10
N GLY A 2 -9.99 -10.69 1.55
CA GLY A 2 -10.31 -9.94 0.32
C GLY A 2 -10.94 -8.58 0.66
N MET A 3 -10.80 -7.60 -0.23
CA MET A 3 -11.37 -6.27 -0.05
C MET A 3 -12.65 -6.08 -0.84
N ARG A 4 -13.59 -5.36 -0.21
CA ARG A 4 -14.88 -5.02 -0.79
C ARG A 4 -14.75 -3.88 -1.79
N CYS A 5 -15.46 -4.00 -2.90
CA CYS A 5 -15.59 -2.95 -3.90
C CYS A 5 -16.41 -1.78 -3.34
N PRO A 6 -15.99 -0.52 -3.50
CA PRO A 6 -16.82 0.63 -3.16
C PRO A 6 -18.05 0.80 -4.07
N HIS A 7 -18.06 0.20 -5.27
CA HIS A 7 -19.22 0.26 -6.17
C HIS A 7 -20.34 -0.72 -5.80
N CYS A 8 -19.99 -1.98 -5.54
CA CYS A 8 -20.98 -3.05 -5.34
C CYS A 8 -20.94 -3.73 -3.96
N GLY A 9 -20.01 -3.35 -3.08
CA GLY A 9 -19.86 -3.94 -1.75
C GLY A 9 -19.35 -5.39 -1.72
N LYS A 10 -19.26 -6.07 -2.86
CA LYS A 10 -18.74 -7.44 -2.99
C LYS A 10 -17.22 -7.48 -2.93
N VAL A 11 -16.67 -8.62 -2.51
CA VAL A 11 -15.21 -8.83 -2.51
C VAL A 11 -14.72 -8.81 -3.96
N ALA A 12 -13.86 -7.84 -4.27
CA ALA A 12 -13.41 -7.59 -5.63
C ALA A 12 -12.01 -8.12 -5.89
N PHE A 13 -11.09 -8.00 -4.94
CA PHE A 13 -9.69 -8.43 -5.10
C PHE A 13 -9.06 -8.79 -3.75
N SER A 14 -8.00 -9.58 -3.81
CA SER A 14 -7.20 -9.96 -2.65
C SER A 14 -6.32 -8.80 -2.15
N PHE A 15 -5.93 -8.83 -0.88
CA PHE A 15 -5.05 -7.82 -0.26
C PHE A 15 -3.72 -7.64 -1.01
N ALA A 16 -3.15 -8.74 -1.49
CA ALA A 16 -1.95 -8.71 -2.33
C ALA A 16 -2.15 -7.93 -3.63
N SER A 17 -3.33 -8.07 -4.29
CA SER A 17 -3.63 -7.27 -5.47
C SER A 17 -3.69 -5.78 -5.15
N LYS A 18 -4.10 -5.37 -3.95
CA LYS A 18 -4.07 -3.95 -3.55
C LYS A 18 -2.65 -3.44 -3.33
N LEU A 19 -1.80 -4.21 -2.66
CA LEU A 19 -0.38 -3.84 -2.47
C LEU A 19 0.34 -3.62 -3.81
N PHE A 20 -0.03 -4.35 -4.85
CA PHE A 20 0.49 -4.16 -6.21
C PHE A 20 -0.31 -3.16 -7.07
N LEU A 21 -1.44 -2.66 -6.57
CA LEU A 21 -2.20 -1.59 -7.21
C LEU A 21 -1.57 -0.24 -6.81
N GLY A 22 -0.66 0.27 -7.63
CA GLY A 22 -0.19 1.65 -7.46
C GLY A 22 -1.31 2.68 -7.72
N PRO A 23 -1.19 3.93 -7.23
CA PRO A 23 -2.20 4.98 -7.48
C PRO A 23 -2.34 5.38 -8.95
N ALA A 24 -1.31 5.10 -9.75
CA ALA A 24 -1.36 5.25 -11.21
C ALA A 24 -2.11 4.11 -11.91
N ARG A 25 -2.34 2.97 -11.26
CA ARG A 25 -3.04 1.81 -11.82
C ARG A 25 -4.46 1.72 -11.30
N THR A 26 -5.38 1.44 -12.21
CA THR A 26 -6.77 1.09 -11.91
C THR A 26 -6.95 -0.42 -12.11
N LYS A 27 -7.82 -1.02 -11.29
CA LYS A 27 -8.26 -2.41 -11.49
C LYS A 27 -9.77 -2.42 -11.59
N GLN A 28 -10.30 -3.29 -12.45
CA GLN A 28 -11.74 -3.50 -12.56
C GLN A 28 -12.18 -4.56 -11.55
N CYS A 29 -13.33 -4.33 -10.93
CA CYS A 29 -13.99 -5.31 -10.07
C CYS A 29 -14.49 -6.49 -10.90
N ASP A 30 -14.10 -7.72 -10.54
CA ASP A 30 -14.59 -8.95 -11.20
C ASP A 30 -16.12 -9.10 -11.15
N GLN A 31 -16.79 -8.48 -10.17
CA GLN A 31 -18.23 -8.63 -9.96
C GLN A 31 -19.07 -7.56 -10.65
N CYS A 32 -18.67 -6.29 -10.56
CA CYS A 32 -19.46 -5.17 -11.08
C CYS A 32 -18.78 -4.42 -12.23
N GLN A 33 -17.59 -4.85 -12.64
CA GLN A 33 -16.75 -4.22 -13.68
C GLN A 33 -16.37 -2.75 -13.38
N GLY A 34 -16.70 -2.25 -12.19
CA GLY A 34 -16.39 -0.90 -11.74
C GLY A 34 -14.88 -0.71 -11.57
N LYS A 35 -14.37 0.43 -12.03
CA LYS A 35 -12.96 0.80 -11.92
C LYS A 35 -12.68 1.34 -10.53
N VAL A 36 -11.67 0.77 -9.87
CA VAL A 36 -11.18 1.28 -8.60
C VAL A 36 -9.70 1.58 -8.70
N SER A 37 -9.27 2.57 -7.95
CA SER A 37 -7.85 2.86 -7.74
C SER A 37 -7.57 3.12 -6.26
N ILE A 38 -6.29 3.08 -5.92
CA ILE A 38 -5.84 3.58 -4.63
C ILE A 38 -5.69 5.11 -4.74
N PRO A 39 -6.13 5.87 -3.72
CA PRO A 39 -5.91 7.32 -3.73
C PRO A 39 -4.41 7.64 -3.79
N TRP A 40 -4.06 8.75 -4.44
CA TRP A 40 -2.68 9.24 -4.55
C TRP A 40 -2.04 9.51 -3.19
N THR A 41 -2.83 9.73 -2.15
CA THR A 41 -2.37 9.82 -0.77
C THR A 41 -1.64 8.56 -0.30
N SER A 42 -1.83 7.41 -0.95
CA SER A 42 -1.11 6.19 -0.62
C SER A 42 0.38 6.23 -0.96
N ILE A 43 0.81 7.10 -1.87
CA ILE A 43 2.23 7.39 -2.12
C ILE A 43 2.93 7.96 -0.89
N ILE A 44 2.21 8.66 0.02
CA ILE A 44 2.79 9.16 1.27
C ILE A 44 3.29 7.99 2.12
N GLY A 45 2.65 6.82 2.02
CA GLY A 45 3.10 5.59 2.65
C GLY A 45 4.45 5.08 2.10
N LEU A 46 4.93 5.50 0.93
CA LEU A 46 6.28 5.12 0.46
C LEU A 46 7.39 6.00 1.06
N ALA A 47 7.06 7.19 1.57
CA ALA A 47 8.05 8.14 2.09
C ALA A 47 8.90 7.57 3.25
N PRO A 48 8.34 6.87 4.26
CA PRO A 48 9.14 6.33 5.36
C PRO A 48 10.09 5.22 4.92
N VAL A 49 9.76 4.45 3.87
CA VAL A 49 10.66 3.43 3.31
C VAL A 49 11.82 4.07 2.55
N LEU A 50 11.56 5.13 1.79
CA LEU A 50 12.62 5.86 1.09
C LEU A 50 13.55 6.57 2.08
N ILE A 51 12.99 7.23 3.11
CA ILE A 51 13.75 7.88 4.18
C ILE A 51 14.52 6.86 5.01
N GLY A 52 13.88 5.76 5.40
CA GLY A 52 14.50 4.68 6.16
C GLY A 52 15.60 3.97 5.38
N GLY A 53 15.40 3.73 4.08
CA GLY A 53 16.42 3.20 3.18
C GLY A 53 17.63 4.15 3.06
N TYR A 54 17.39 5.45 2.88
CA TYR A 54 18.47 6.44 2.83
C TYR A 54 19.28 6.51 4.13
N LEU A 55 18.59 6.56 5.29
CA LEU A 55 19.22 6.53 6.61
C LEU A 55 20.00 5.24 6.86
N SER A 56 19.49 4.10 6.38
CA SER A 56 20.17 2.80 6.49
C SER A 56 21.47 2.75 5.69
N ILE A 57 21.57 3.44 4.57
CA ILE A 57 22.80 3.49 3.76
C ILE A 57 23.80 4.48 4.37
N ALA A 58 23.31 5.55 4.99
CA ALA A 58 24.14 6.57 5.64
C ALA A 58 24.76 6.10 6.97
N THR A 59 24.20 5.07 7.60
CA THR A 59 24.70 4.49 8.85
C THR A 59 25.48 3.20 8.57
N SER A 60 26.76 3.15 8.95
CA SER A 60 27.61 1.95 8.87
C SER A 60 27.24 0.85 9.88
N ASN A 61 26.11 1.01 10.58
CA ASN A 61 25.63 0.12 11.62
C ASN A 61 24.44 -0.71 11.08
N ASN A 62 24.75 -1.90 10.58
CA ASN A 62 23.78 -2.79 9.92
C ASN A 62 22.56 -3.12 10.83
N THR A 63 22.74 -3.14 12.14
CA THR A 63 21.66 -3.46 13.10
C THR A 63 20.58 -2.37 13.13
N LEU A 64 20.96 -1.09 13.00
CA LEU A 64 20.03 0.03 12.92
C LEU A 64 19.33 0.09 11.56
N GLY A 65 20.03 -0.27 10.48
CA GLY A 65 19.44 -0.36 9.15
C GLY A 65 18.30 -1.38 9.10
N PHE A 66 18.55 -2.60 9.59
CA PHE A 66 17.53 -3.65 9.64
C PHE A 66 16.33 -3.28 10.51
N SER A 67 16.54 -2.67 11.68
CA SER A 67 15.43 -2.30 12.56
C SER A 67 14.55 -1.22 11.92
N ILE A 68 15.13 -0.20 11.28
CA ILE A 68 14.38 0.86 10.58
C ILE A 68 13.58 0.29 9.40
N ILE A 69 14.17 -0.62 8.61
CA ILE A 69 13.47 -1.24 7.48
C ILE A 69 12.29 -2.09 7.97
N ILE A 70 12.47 -2.90 9.02
CA ILE A 70 11.40 -3.74 9.57
C ILE A 70 10.30 -2.85 10.16
N PHE A 71 10.66 -1.88 10.99
CA PHE A 71 9.68 -1.01 11.65
C PHE A 71 8.93 -0.11 10.66
N GLY A 72 9.66 0.45 9.68
CA GLY A 72 9.08 1.23 8.59
C GLY A 72 8.16 0.40 7.70
N GLY A 73 8.57 -0.83 7.35
CA GLY A 73 7.76 -1.76 6.58
C GLY A 73 6.44 -2.12 7.28
N ILE A 74 6.49 -2.41 8.58
CA ILE A 74 5.29 -2.70 9.38
C ILE A 74 4.36 -1.48 9.45
N MET A 75 4.89 -0.29 9.71
CA MET A 75 4.09 0.94 9.76
C MET A 75 3.36 1.20 8.44
N ILE A 76 4.06 1.05 7.31
CA ILE A 76 3.48 1.25 5.98
C ILE A 76 2.44 0.19 5.67
N PHE A 77 2.70 -1.06 6.06
CA PHE A 77 1.73 -2.14 5.90
C PHE A 77 0.43 -1.83 6.65
N LEU A 78 0.51 -1.32 7.88
CA LEU A 78 -0.66 -0.92 8.66
C LEU A 78 -1.38 0.30 8.05
N ILE A 79 -0.63 1.28 7.56
CA ILE A 79 -1.19 2.47 6.90
C ILE A 79 -1.90 2.09 5.59
N GLN A 80 -1.28 1.27 4.73
CA GLN A 80 -1.91 0.77 3.49
C GLN A 80 -3.09 -0.16 3.75
N ALA A 81 -3.05 -0.93 4.84
CA ALA A 81 -4.19 -1.76 5.25
C ALA A 81 -5.40 -0.91 5.65
N SER A 82 -5.16 0.25 6.25
CA SER A 82 -6.21 1.16 6.75
C SER A 82 -6.81 2.06 5.67
N MET A 83 -6.13 2.29 4.54
CA MET A 83 -6.64 3.18 3.49
C MET A 83 -7.84 2.57 2.73
N PRO A 84 -8.98 3.27 2.64
CA PRO A 84 -10.10 2.83 1.81
C PRO A 84 -9.77 2.94 0.31
N LEU A 85 -10.41 2.10 -0.50
CA LEU A 85 -10.31 2.14 -1.97
C LEU A 85 -11.15 3.30 -2.51
N GLU A 86 -10.64 4.01 -3.51
CA GLU A 86 -11.34 5.11 -4.15
C GLU A 86 -11.99 4.65 -5.48
N LYS A 87 -13.21 5.12 -5.73
CA LYS A 87 -13.93 4.93 -7.01
C LYS A 87 -13.35 5.87 -8.06
N ARG A 88 -13.04 5.38 -9.26
CA ARG A 88 -12.45 6.19 -10.34
C ARG A 88 -13.33 6.18 -11.60
#